data_AF-A0A087TJY8-F1
#
_entry.id   AF-A0A087TJY8-F1
#
_cell.length_a   1.000
_cell.length_b   1.000
_cell.length_c   1.000
_cell.angle_alpha   90.00
_cell.angle_beta   90.00
_cell.angle_gamma   90.00
#
_symmetry.space_group_name_H-M   'P 1'
#
loop_
_entity.id
_entity.type
_entity.pdbx_description
1 polymer ?
#
loop_
_entity_poly.entity_id
_entity_poly.type
_entity_poly.pdbx_seq_one_letter_code
_entity_poly.pdbx_strand_id
1 'polypeptide(L)'
;MVHFQETVRQIENGRYEVNMPWKIEHVVLPDNYGLSLKRLESTTKLEKIGYLDKYQAVFNEWLQEGVIEEVPQKELSLPVAHYLPHRPVIKKTSSLSFMKIRPAFDGSAELLNQPSLNDCLEIGINLIETIPSILARFRLYEIGVISDIR
;
A
#
# COMPACT_ATOMS: atom_id res chain seq x y z
N MET A 1 -5.72 14.16 -14.50
CA MET A 1 -5.04 13.56 -15.68
C MET A 1 -3.75 14.28 -16.05
N VAL A 2 -3.68 15.62 -15.96
CA VAL A 2 -2.47 16.41 -16.26
C VAL A 2 -1.24 15.92 -15.47
N HIS A 3 -1.31 15.86 -14.13
CA HIS A 3 -0.22 15.36 -13.28
C HIS A 3 0.30 13.97 -13.69
N PHE A 4 -0.60 13.03 -13.98
CA PHE A 4 -0.22 11.68 -14.43
C PHE A 4 0.56 11.74 -15.74
N GLN A 5 0.05 12.47 -16.74
CA GLN A 5 0.70 12.60 -18.04
C GLN A 5 2.07 13.29 -17.96
N GLU A 6 2.24 14.24 -17.04
CA GLU A 6 3.48 15.00 -16.86
C GLU A 6 4.55 14.23 -16.07
N THR A 7 4.13 13.34 -15.17
CA THR A 7 5.07 12.67 -14.24
C THR A 7 5.27 11.19 -14.53
N VAL A 8 4.42 10.58 -15.37
CA VAL A 8 4.62 9.19 -15.78
C VAL A 8 5.84 9.09 -16.67
N ARG A 9 6.76 8.19 -16.32
CA ARG A 9 7.94 7.86 -17.12
C ARG A 9 8.15 6.36 -17.18
N GLN A 10 8.61 5.87 -18.32
CA GLN A 10 9.05 4.49 -18.43
C GLN A 10 10.50 4.40 -17.99
N ILE A 11 10.79 3.48 -17.07
CA ILE A 11 12.16 3.21 -16.60
C ILE A 11 12.78 2.06 -17.41
N GLU A 12 14.09 1.86 -17.29
CA GLU A 12 14.89 0.98 -18.18
C GLU A 12 14.40 -0.48 -18.26
N ASN A 13 13.70 -0.97 -17.24
CA ASN A 13 13.14 -2.33 -17.19
C ASN A 13 11.73 -2.44 -17.83
N GLY A 14 11.25 -1.40 -18.49
CA GLY A 14 9.93 -1.35 -19.13
C GLY A 14 8.77 -1.05 -18.19
N ARG A 15 9.00 -0.93 -16.87
CA ARG A 15 7.99 -0.50 -15.90
C ARG A 15 7.73 1.00 -16.02
N TYR A 16 6.59 1.44 -15.52
CA TYR A 16 6.24 2.85 -15.40
C TYR A 16 6.39 3.30 -13.96
N GLU A 17 6.98 4.47 -13.77
CA GLU A 17 6.99 5.20 -12.52
C GLU A 17 6.17 6.46 -12.68
N VAL A 18 5.44 6.86 -11.64
CA VAL A 18 4.66 8.09 -11.60
C VAL A 18 4.85 8.75 -10.25
N ASN A 19 4.94 10.08 -10.23
CA ASN A 19 5.06 10.80 -8.97
C ASN A 19 3.78 10.68 -8.17
N MET A 20 3.93 10.59 -6.85
CA MET A 20 2.81 10.69 -5.91
C MET A 20 2.00 11.98 -6.17
N PRO A 21 0.66 11.91 -6.18
CA PRO A 21 -0.18 13.04 -6.55
C PRO A 21 -0.33 14.00 -5.35
N TRP A 22 0.71 14.76 -5.04
CA TRP A 22 0.70 15.73 -3.94
C TRP A 22 -0.30 16.88 -4.19
N LYS A 23 -1.03 17.30 -3.15
CA LYS A 23 -1.85 18.53 -3.23
C LYS A 23 -0.95 19.75 -3.35
N ILE A 24 -1.36 20.74 -4.16
CA ILE A 24 -0.56 21.95 -4.47
C ILE A 24 -0.13 22.70 -3.20
N GLU A 25 -1.00 22.78 -2.19
CA GLU A 25 -0.74 23.48 -0.93
C GLU A 25 -0.70 22.53 0.28
N HIS A 26 -0.27 21.28 0.08
CA HIS A 26 -0.11 20.37 1.22
C HIS A 26 0.90 20.93 2.23
N VAL A 27 0.57 20.76 3.52
CA VAL A 27 1.52 21.01 4.61
C VAL A 27 2.68 20.03 4.48
N VAL A 28 3.88 20.46 4.86
CA VAL A 28 5.07 19.60 4.89
C VAL A 28 4.77 18.35 5.71
N LEU A 29 4.86 17.18 5.06
CA LEU A 29 4.67 15.89 5.71
C LEU A 29 5.85 15.63 6.65
N PRO A 30 5.62 15.52 7.97
CA PRO A 30 6.71 15.38 8.94
C PRO A 30 7.22 13.94 9.02
N ASP A 31 8.40 13.77 9.64
CA ASP A 31 8.90 12.45 10.03
C ASP A 31 7.96 11.79 11.06
N ASN A 32 7.68 10.50 10.87
CA ASN A 32 6.85 9.72 11.78
C ASN A 32 7.58 8.47 12.31
N TYR A 33 8.92 8.44 12.28
CA TYR A 33 9.72 7.26 12.58
C TYR A 33 9.36 6.61 13.92
N GLY A 34 9.25 7.42 14.98
CA GLY A 34 8.91 6.93 16.32
C GLY A 34 7.54 6.25 16.42
N LEU A 35 6.55 6.71 15.63
CA LEU A 35 5.23 6.07 15.54
C LEU A 35 5.33 4.73 14.80
N SER A 36 6.02 4.73 13.67
CA SER A 36 6.20 3.56 12.80
C SER A 36 7.01 2.47 13.49
N LEU A 37 8.07 2.83 14.21
CA LEU A 37 8.86 1.91 15.03
C LEU A 37 8.02 1.22 16.10
N LYS A 38 7.18 1.96 16.84
CA LYS A 38 6.26 1.36 17.84
C LYS A 38 5.27 0.38 17.20
N ARG A 39 4.79 0.68 15.99
CA ARG A 39 3.91 -0.22 15.23
C ARG A 39 4.65 -1.48 14.78
N LEU A 40 5.89 -1.34 14.33
CA LEU A 40 6.78 -2.46 14.01
C LEU A 40 7.07 -3.33 15.25
N GLU A 41 7.47 -2.75 16.37
CA GLU A 41 7.70 -3.49 17.62
C GLU A 41 6.45 -4.27 18.04
N SER A 42 5.26 -3.75 17.79
CA SER A 42 4.01 -4.46 18.09
C SER A 42 3.83 -5.76 17.30
N THR A 43 4.49 -5.92 16.14
CA THR A 43 4.43 -7.14 15.32
C THR A 43 5.22 -8.30 15.93
N THR A 44 6.13 -8.05 16.87
CA THR A 44 6.81 -9.10 17.64
C THR A 44 5.84 -10.01 18.39
N LYS A 45 4.63 -9.51 18.71
CA LYS A 45 3.54 -10.32 19.28
C LYS A 45 3.14 -11.51 18.39
N LEU A 46 3.43 -11.47 17.09
CA LEU A 46 3.22 -12.59 16.17
C LEU A 46 4.09 -13.80 16.50
N GLU A 47 5.25 -13.60 17.14
CA GLU A 47 6.12 -14.69 17.58
C GLU A 47 5.38 -15.60 18.56
N LYS A 48 4.67 -15.01 19.53
CA LYS A 48 3.88 -15.74 20.54
C LYS A 48 2.78 -16.61 19.96
N ILE A 49 2.30 -16.28 18.76
CA ILE A 49 1.26 -17.04 18.06
C ILE A 49 1.80 -17.86 16.87
N GLY A 50 3.12 -17.87 16.65
CA GLY A 50 3.77 -18.65 15.59
C GLY A 50 3.54 -18.14 14.17
N TYR A 51 3.33 -16.83 14.01
CA TYR A 51 3.04 -16.19 12.71
C TYR A 51 4.11 -15.22 12.22
N LEU A 52 5.18 -14.99 12.98
CA LEU A 52 6.22 -14.03 12.60
C LEU A 52 6.91 -14.41 11.29
N ASP A 53 7.33 -15.67 11.13
CA ASP A 53 7.99 -16.13 9.90
C ASP A 53 7.08 -16.03 8.68
N LYS A 54 5.78 -16.34 8.85
CA LYS A 54 4.78 -16.19 7.79
C LYS A 54 4.58 -14.73 7.39
N TYR A 55 4.70 -13.81 8.35
CA TYR A 55 4.62 -12.38 8.07
C TYR A 55 5.87 -11.89 7.33
N GLN A 56 7.06 -12.29 7.78
CA GLN A 56 8.32 -11.99 7.12
C GLN A 56 8.36 -12.54 5.69
N ALA A 57 7.82 -13.74 5.46
CA ALA A 57 7.75 -14.34 4.13
C ALA A 57 7.02 -13.46 3.11
N VAL A 58 6.00 -12.69 3.53
CA VAL A 58 5.30 -11.75 2.63
C VAL A 58 6.22 -10.62 2.17
N PHE A 59 7.02 -10.04 3.08
CA PHE A 59 7.98 -9.01 2.71
C PHE A 59 9.10 -9.57 1.82
N ASN A 60 9.55 -10.80 2.07
CA ASN A 60 10.54 -11.46 1.23
C ASN A 60 10.01 -11.71 -0.20
N GLU A 61 8.74 -12.13 -0.33
CA GLU A 61 8.07 -12.27 -1.63
C GLU A 61 7.99 -10.92 -2.35
N TRP A 62 7.56 -9.86 -1.66
CA TRP A 62 7.52 -8.51 -2.23
C TRP A 62 8.90 -7.99 -2.65
N LEU A 63 9.95 -8.30 -1.89
CA LEU A 63 11.32 -7.96 -2.25
C LEU A 63 11.76 -8.72 -3.51
N GLN A 64 11.45 -10.00 -3.59
CA GLN A 64 11.76 -10.85 -4.76
C GLN A 64 10.99 -10.40 -6.02
N GLU A 65 9.74 -9.97 -5.87
CA GLU A 65 8.92 -9.43 -6.98
C GLU A 65 9.31 -7.99 -7.36
N GLY A 66 10.15 -7.33 -6.55
CA GLY A 66 10.53 -5.94 -6.72
C GLY A 66 9.36 -4.98 -6.51
N VAL A 67 8.47 -5.30 -5.58
CA VAL A 67 7.37 -4.45 -5.07
C VAL A 67 7.91 -3.51 -3.99
N ILE A 68 8.86 -3.99 -3.18
CA ILE A 68 9.60 -3.21 -2.20
C ILE A 68 11.10 -3.37 -2.45
N GLU A 69 11.90 -2.45 -1.94
CA GLU A 69 13.36 -2.50 -2.01
C GLU A 69 13.99 -2.07 -0.69
N GLU A 70 15.24 -2.47 -0.47
CA GLU A 70 16.02 -1.96 0.65
C GLU A 70 16.44 -0.52 0.38
N VAL A 71 16.18 0.37 1.33
CA VAL A 71 16.56 1.78 1.22
C VAL A 71 18.09 1.89 1.22
N PRO A 72 18.72 2.51 0.20
CA PRO A 72 20.17 2.65 0.14
C PRO A 72 20.72 3.41 1.35
N GLN A 73 21.88 3.00 1.88
CA GLN A 73 22.44 3.59 3.10
C GLN A 73 22.69 5.11 3.01
N LYS A 74 23.00 5.62 1.81
CA LYS A 74 23.15 7.05 1.51
C LYS A 74 21.83 7.84 1.68
N GLU A 75 20.69 7.16 1.57
CA GLU A 75 19.35 7.75 1.64
C GLU A 75 18.80 7.75 3.06
N LEU A 76 19.35 6.92 3.95
CA LEU A 76 18.98 6.89 5.37
C LEU A 76 19.30 8.21 6.10
N SER A 77 20.25 9.00 5.58
CA SER A 77 20.58 10.33 6.11
C SER A 77 19.82 11.47 5.46
N LEU A 78 18.89 11.20 4.53
CA LEU A 78 18.11 12.25 3.90
C LEU A 78 17.17 12.91 4.91
N PRO A 79 16.99 14.24 4.86
CA PRO A 79 16.16 14.97 5.80
C PRO A 79 14.66 14.74 5.61
N VAL A 80 14.25 14.10 4.50
CA VAL A 80 12.85 13.90 4.14
C VAL A 80 12.59 12.40 4.04
N ALA A 81 12.07 11.82 5.12
CA ALA A 81 11.57 10.45 5.16
C ALA A 81 10.20 10.44 5.86
N HIS A 82 9.27 9.65 5.32
CA HIS A 82 8.02 9.34 5.97
C HIS A 82 7.79 7.84 5.85
N TYR A 83 7.50 7.20 6.98
CA TYR A 83 7.39 5.75 7.05
C TYR A 83 5.92 5.36 6.98
N LEU A 84 5.60 4.24 6.32
CA LEU A 84 4.27 3.67 6.33
C LEU A 84 4.14 2.69 7.48
N PRO A 85 3.52 3.05 8.62
CA PRO A 85 3.27 2.11 9.69
C PRO A 85 2.39 0.98 9.17
N HIS A 86 2.68 -0.25 9.60
CA HIS A 86 1.91 -1.42 9.19
C HIS A 86 1.48 -2.25 10.39
N ARG A 87 0.47 -3.09 10.15
CA ARG A 87 0.04 -4.13 11.09
C ARG A 87 -0.32 -5.42 10.35
N PRO A 88 -0.18 -6.59 10.98
CA PRO A 88 -0.63 -7.84 10.41
C PRO A 88 -2.17 -7.91 10.40
N VAL A 89 -2.75 -8.23 9.24
CA VAL A 89 -4.15 -8.64 9.12
C VAL A 89 -4.18 -10.14 8.85
N ILE A 90 -4.83 -10.86 9.76
CA ILE A 90 -4.89 -12.32 9.72
C ILE A 90 -6.32 -12.74 9.37
N LYS A 91 -6.50 -13.40 8.21
CA LYS A 91 -7.78 -13.97 7.81
C LYS A 91 -7.76 -15.48 8.02
N LYS A 92 -8.60 -15.96 8.93
CA LYS A 92 -8.89 -17.39 9.10
C LYS A 92 -9.99 -17.76 8.11
N THR A 93 -9.68 -18.55 7.09
CA THR A 93 -10.68 -19.08 6.16
C THR A 93 -11.18 -20.44 6.65
N SER A 94 -12.49 -20.69 6.51
CA SER A 94 -13.16 -21.94 6.91
C SER A 94 -12.93 -23.09 5.92
N SER A 95 -12.45 -22.82 4.71
CA SER A 95 -11.99 -23.82 3.76
C SER A 95 -10.56 -24.27 4.10
N LEU A 96 -10.38 -25.58 4.15
CA LEU A 96 -9.17 -26.27 4.60
C LEU A 96 -7.88 -25.73 3.96
N SER A 97 -6.95 -25.28 4.81
CA SER A 97 -5.47 -25.28 4.69
C SER A 97 -4.64 -23.99 4.48
N PHE A 98 -5.19 -22.79 4.28
CA PHE A 98 -4.32 -21.58 4.22
C PHE A 98 -4.89 -20.36 4.97
N MET A 99 -4.35 -20.11 6.17
CA MET A 99 -4.49 -18.80 6.80
C MET A 99 -3.66 -17.78 6.00
N LYS A 100 -4.32 -16.74 5.48
CA LYS A 100 -3.64 -15.63 4.79
C LYS A 100 -3.32 -14.53 5.80
N ILE A 101 -2.04 -14.25 5.98
CA ILE A 101 -1.54 -13.07 6.68
C ILE A 101 -1.08 -12.04 5.66
N ARG A 102 -1.35 -10.77 5.89
CA ARG A 102 -0.91 -9.67 5.03
C ARG A 102 -0.57 -8.42 5.83
N PRO A 103 0.47 -7.67 5.46
CA PRO A 103 0.67 -6.31 5.96
C PRO A 103 -0.47 -5.41 5.50
N ALA A 104 -1.06 -4.66 6.43
CA ALA A 104 -1.91 -3.52 6.11
C ALA A 104 -1.19 -2.25 6.52
N PHE A 105 -0.89 -1.39 5.55
CA PHE A 105 -0.27 -0.09 5.76
C PHE A 105 -1.34 0.96 6.11
N ASP A 106 -0.96 1.87 6.99
CA ASP A 106 -1.83 2.89 7.56
C ASP A 106 -1.35 4.27 7.09
N GLY A 107 -1.75 4.66 5.87
CA GLY A 107 -1.42 5.97 5.27
C GLY A 107 -2.14 7.15 5.92
N SER A 108 -3.10 6.87 6.81
CA SER A 108 -3.81 7.86 7.63
C SER A 108 -3.20 8.01 9.02
N ALA A 109 -2.07 7.35 9.29
CA ALA A 109 -1.38 7.50 10.56
C ALA A 109 -0.82 8.92 10.71
N GLU A 110 -1.26 9.60 11.74
CA GLU A 110 -0.85 10.98 12.06
C GLU A 110 -0.24 11.07 13.47
N LEU A 111 0.66 12.04 13.63
CA LEU A 111 1.08 12.53 14.93
C LEU A 111 0.15 13.66 15.37
N LEU A 112 0.11 13.97 16.67
CA LEU A 112 -0.80 14.99 17.21
C LEU A 112 -0.62 16.33 16.49
N ASN A 113 -1.70 16.83 15.87
CA ASN A 113 -1.75 18.08 15.10
C ASN A 113 -0.79 18.12 13.89
N GLN A 114 -0.50 16.97 13.28
CA GLN A 114 0.34 16.86 12.09
C GLN A 114 -0.41 16.12 10.97
N PRO A 115 -0.20 16.45 9.69
CA PRO A 115 -0.91 15.80 8.60
C PRO A 115 -0.47 14.34 8.43
N SER A 116 -1.38 13.48 7.99
CA SER A 116 -1.04 12.15 7.48
C SER A 116 -0.62 12.19 6.02
N LEU A 117 -0.01 11.11 5.50
CA LEU A 117 0.29 10.99 4.07
C LEU A 117 -0.98 11.16 3.23
N ASN A 118 -2.09 10.54 3.63
CA ASN A 118 -3.37 10.64 2.92
C ASN A 118 -3.93 12.08 2.89
N ASP A 119 -3.63 12.92 3.90
CA ASP A 119 -4.04 14.32 3.89
C ASP A 119 -3.24 15.17 2.88
N CYS A 120 -2.01 14.77 2.60
CA CYS A 120 -1.12 15.45 1.66
C CYS A 120 -1.33 15.03 0.20
N LEU A 121 -2.02 13.92 -0.07
CA LEU A 121 -2.25 13.37 -1.41
C LEU A 121 -3.65 13.69 -1.95
N GLU A 122 -3.73 13.95 -3.25
CA GLU A 122 -4.98 14.06 -3.98
C GLU A 122 -5.73 12.73 -4.01
N ILE A 123 -7.02 12.76 -3.67
CA ILE A 123 -7.90 11.59 -3.68
C ILE A 123 -8.20 11.15 -5.13
N GLY A 124 -8.15 12.11 -6.07
CA GLY A 124 -8.51 11.90 -7.46
C GLY A 124 -10.02 11.75 -7.68
N ILE A 125 -10.39 11.55 -8.93
CA ILE A 125 -11.79 11.32 -9.33
C ILE A 125 -12.13 9.85 -9.09
N ASN A 126 -13.30 9.59 -8.50
CA ASN A 126 -13.79 8.22 -8.38
C ASN A 126 -14.24 7.69 -9.76
N LEU A 127 -13.42 6.84 -10.36
CA LEU A 127 -13.70 6.17 -11.64
C LEU A 127 -14.46 4.85 -11.49
N ILE A 128 -14.78 4.44 -10.25
CA ILE A 128 -15.46 3.18 -9.98
C ILE A 128 -16.93 3.33 -10.36
N GLU A 129 -17.36 2.54 -11.34
CA GLU A 129 -18.76 2.44 -11.69
C GLU A 129 -19.58 1.75 -10.59
N THR A 130 -20.86 2.12 -10.47
CA THR A 130 -21.72 1.52 -9.45
C THR A 130 -21.92 0.03 -9.71
N ILE A 131 -21.89 -0.78 -8.64
CA ILE A 131 -22.11 -2.23 -8.71
C ILE A 131 -23.41 -2.58 -9.44
N PRO A 132 -24.56 -1.91 -9.21
CA PRO A 132 -25.79 -2.19 -9.96
C PRO A 132 -25.63 -1.99 -11.47
N SER A 133 -24.95 -0.93 -11.91
CA SER A 133 -24.70 -0.67 -13.34
C SER A 133 -23.83 -1.76 -13.97
N ILE A 134 -22.78 -2.19 -13.27
CA ILE A 134 -21.90 -3.28 -13.72
C ILE A 134 -22.71 -4.58 -13.85
N LEU A 135 -23.51 -4.93 -12.84
CA LEU A 135 -24.33 -6.15 -12.83
C LEU A 135 -25.42 -6.14 -13.91
N ALA A 136 -26.05 -4.98 -14.17
CA ALA A 136 -27.03 -4.85 -15.23
C ALA A 136 -26.41 -5.14 -16.61
N ARG A 137 -25.23 -4.58 -16.90
CA ARG A 137 -24.51 -4.84 -18.15
C ARG A 137 -24.02 -6.29 -18.26
N PHE A 138 -23.52 -6.85 -17.16
CA PHE A 138 -23.06 -8.25 -17.13
C PHE A 138 -24.18 -9.23 -17.49
N ARG A 139 -25.44 -8.90 -17.19
CA ARG A 139 -26.62 -9.72 -17.49
C ARG A 139 -27.21 -9.50 -18.90
N LEU A 140 -26.70 -8.56 -19.69
CA LEU A 140 -27.25 -8.26 -21.02
C LEU A 140 -27.08 -9.40 -22.03
N TYR A 141 -26.06 -10.24 -21.84
CA TYR A 141 -25.70 -11.31 -22.77
C TYR A 141 -25.73 -12.66 -22.07
N GLU A 142 -25.89 -13.72 -22.86
CA GLU A 142 -26.01 -15.10 -22.38
C GLU A 142 -24.74 -15.61 -21.69
N ILE A 143 -23.57 -15.12 -22.11
CA ILE A 143 -22.27 -15.57 -21.62
C ILE A 143 -21.53 -14.38 -20.99
N GLY A 144 -21.18 -14.52 -19.70
CA GLY A 144 -20.34 -13.57 -18.98
C GLY A 144 -18.96 -14.16 -18.67
N VAL A 145 -17.91 -13.36 -18.89
CA VAL A 145 -16.53 -13.74 -18.56
C VAL A 145 -16.04 -12.90 -17.40
N ILE A 146 -15.40 -13.55 -16.43
CA ILE A 146 -14.75 -12.90 -15.28
C ILE A 146 -13.30 -13.35 -15.20
N SER A 147 -12.43 -12.46 -14.76
CA SER A 147 -11.04 -12.76 -14.47
C SER A 147 -10.56 -11.86 -13.33
N ASP A 148 -9.60 -12.35 -12.57
CA ASP A 148 -8.89 -11.55 -11.56
C ASP A 148 -7.55 -11.13 -12.17
N ILE A 149 -7.21 -9.84 -12.06
CA ILE A 149 -5.94 -9.33 -12.55
C ILE A 149 -4.94 -9.50 -11.41
N ARG A 150 -3.91 -10.29 -11.68
CA ARG A 150 -2.78 -10.45 -10.75
C ARG A 150 -1.79 -9.29 -10.89
#